data_AF-A0A969K9Y8-F1
#
_entry.id   AF-A0A969K9Y8-F1
#
_cell.length_a   1.000
_cell.length_b   1.000
_cell.length_c   1.000
_cell.angle_alpha   90.00
_cell.angle_beta   90.00
_cell.angle_gamma   90.00
#
_symmetry.space_group_name_H-M   'P 1'
#
loop_
_entity.id
_entity.type
_entity.pdbx_description
1 polymer ?
#
loop_
_entity_poly.entity_id
_entity_poly.type
_entity_poly.pdbx_seq_one_letter_code
_entity_poly.pdbx_strand_id
1 'polypeptide(L)'
;MVRAEAPARLRVVVPSNLPVLADLQSTDAPLGEIPNVFPDALALGQTRAAPEAGAAPASTLVTLGRGATDATFPTIDVRFDTVTDGWTPPDPVMAAGPNHVVVLINARIAIYDTAGTLVQGPFSLEQFFGIPPEFFDFDPLAIWDPHSRRFIVATLSDRSASNDSRLYVAFSQTENATGAWNTYFIDADRDQPNIWADYASVGIDRNAVYFTANMFSRSSAFRNVTLFIYDKEDGYAGRPLDNVHLIDVRTQGGGSPFRLRPAWIGRGRGGRPFFLAHVFGS
;
A
#
# COMPACT_ATOMS: atom_id res chain seq x y z
N MET A 1 -19.73 43.74 -4.52
CA MET A 1 -19.06 42.93 -3.49
C MET A 1 -20.10 42.03 -2.84
N VAL A 2 -20.31 40.81 -3.36
CA VAL A 2 -20.98 39.72 -2.63
C VAL A 2 -20.32 38.40 -3.01
N ARG A 3 -19.95 37.67 -1.95
CA ARG A 3 -19.31 36.36 -1.82
C ARG A 3 -19.72 35.32 -2.87
N ALA A 4 -18.72 34.64 -3.41
CA ALA A 4 -18.88 33.34 -4.06
C ALA A 4 -19.06 32.25 -3.00
N GLU A 5 -20.10 31.42 -3.18
CA GLU A 5 -20.32 30.20 -2.41
C GLU A 5 -19.33 29.11 -2.82
N ALA A 6 -18.95 28.27 -1.86
CA ALA A 6 -18.01 27.17 -2.03
C ALA A 6 -18.57 26.09 -2.99
N PRO A 7 -17.75 25.49 -3.88
CA PRO A 7 -18.21 24.43 -4.75
C PRO A 7 -18.55 23.15 -3.96
N ALA A 8 -19.67 22.54 -4.35
CA ALA A 8 -20.29 21.38 -3.72
C ALA A 8 -19.36 20.15 -3.65
N ARG A 9 -19.46 19.42 -2.53
CA ARG A 9 -18.80 18.14 -2.25
C ARG A 9 -19.08 17.12 -3.36
N LEU A 10 -18.05 16.36 -3.73
CA LEU A 10 -18.06 15.30 -4.73
C LEU A 10 -19.20 14.29 -4.46
N ARG A 11 -20.24 14.33 -5.30
CA ARG A 11 -21.30 13.32 -5.32
C ARG A 11 -20.75 12.11 -6.09
N VAL A 12 -20.40 11.03 -5.37
CA VAL A 12 -20.06 9.74 -6.00
C VAL A 12 -21.29 9.27 -6.78
N VAL A 13 -21.25 9.31 -8.11
CA VAL A 13 -22.24 8.67 -8.96
C VAL A 13 -21.90 7.19 -8.98
N VAL A 14 -22.50 6.44 -8.06
CA VAL A 14 -22.55 4.97 -8.12
C VAL A 14 -23.36 4.62 -9.38
N PRO A 15 -22.85 3.77 -10.30
CA PRO A 15 -23.64 3.28 -11.42
C PRO A 15 -24.95 2.65 -10.90
N SER A 16 -26.07 3.02 -11.50
CA SER A 16 -27.43 2.79 -11.00
C SER A 16 -27.91 1.33 -10.92
N ASN A 17 -27.03 0.33 -11.03
CA ASN A 17 -27.41 -1.09 -11.13
C ASN A 17 -26.67 -2.01 -10.14
N LEU A 18 -26.19 -1.50 -9.00
CA LEU A 18 -25.77 -2.36 -7.89
C LEU A 18 -26.97 -2.61 -6.96
N PRO A 19 -27.20 -3.86 -6.50
CA PRO A 19 -28.35 -4.19 -5.67
C PRO A 19 -28.35 -3.35 -4.38
N VAL A 20 -29.52 -2.78 -4.08
CA VAL A 20 -29.77 -1.84 -2.98
C VAL A 20 -29.52 -2.53 -1.64
N LEU A 21 -28.51 -2.06 -0.89
CA LEU A 21 -28.35 -2.31 0.54
C LEU A 21 -29.31 -1.39 1.31
N ALA A 22 -30.57 -1.80 1.42
CA ALA A 22 -31.37 -1.41 2.57
C ALA A 22 -31.01 -2.38 3.71
N ASP A 23 -30.83 -1.85 4.92
CA ASP A 23 -30.61 -2.58 6.20
C ASP A 23 -29.18 -2.73 6.74
N LEU A 24 -28.35 -1.69 6.69
CA LEU A 24 -27.32 -1.51 7.72
C LEU A 24 -27.55 -0.20 8.46
N GLN A 25 -28.17 -0.31 9.64
CA GLN A 25 -28.37 0.77 10.59
C GLN A 25 -27.01 1.23 11.12
N SER A 26 -26.70 2.52 10.92
CA SER A 26 -25.57 3.20 11.53
C SER A 26 -25.79 3.36 13.03
N THR A 27 -24.92 2.78 13.86
CA THR A 27 -24.81 3.21 15.26
C THR A 27 -23.67 4.22 15.36
N ASP A 28 -24.03 5.48 15.48
CA ASP A 28 -23.14 6.60 15.78
C ASP A 28 -22.37 6.34 17.08
N ALA A 29 -21.05 6.23 17.01
CA ALA A 29 -20.15 6.42 18.13
C ALA A 29 -19.13 7.52 17.75
N PRO A 30 -18.80 8.45 18.67
CA PRO A 30 -18.03 9.64 18.33
C PRO A 30 -16.58 9.29 17.98
N LEU A 31 -16.11 9.83 16.86
CA LEU A 31 -14.74 9.74 16.37
C LEU A 31 -13.77 10.36 17.39
N GLY A 32 -12.92 9.54 17.99
CA GLY A 32 -11.84 10.01 18.85
C GLY A 32 -10.71 10.62 18.01
N GLU A 33 -10.37 11.88 18.29
CA GLU A 33 -9.14 12.51 17.78
C GLU A 33 -7.91 11.73 18.30
N ILE A 34 -6.98 11.37 17.42
CA ILE A 34 -5.67 10.81 17.80
C ILE A 34 -4.59 11.87 17.49
N PRO A 35 -4.01 12.51 18.52
CA PRO A 35 -2.93 13.47 18.33
C PRO A 35 -1.54 12.85 18.48
N ASN A 36 -0.60 13.44 17.74
CA ASN A 36 0.81 13.70 18.06
C ASN A 36 1.95 12.71 17.70
N VAL A 37 2.80 13.25 16.81
CA VAL A 37 4.27 13.34 16.83
C VAL A 37 4.97 12.90 18.12
N PHE A 38 5.97 12.00 18.04
CA PHE A 38 6.96 11.78 19.11
C PHE A 38 8.37 11.37 18.59
N PRO A 39 9.42 11.59 19.41
CA PRO A 39 10.83 11.74 19.02
C PRO A 39 11.69 10.45 19.10
N ASP A 40 12.97 10.63 18.76
CA ASP A 40 14.02 9.68 18.41
C ASP A 40 14.14 8.32 19.16
N ALA A 41 14.54 7.36 18.32
CA ALA A 41 14.82 5.95 18.55
C ALA A 41 15.87 5.65 19.64
N LEU A 42 15.83 4.44 20.20
CA LEU A 42 17.01 3.59 20.46
C LEU A 42 16.65 2.17 20.95
N ALA A 43 17.10 1.20 20.14
CA ALA A 43 17.79 -0.05 20.50
C ALA A 43 17.03 -1.40 20.75
N LEU A 44 17.65 -2.45 20.18
CA LEU A 44 17.60 -3.91 20.46
C LEU A 44 16.44 -4.69 19.79
N GLY A 45 16.57 -5.67 18.88
CA GLY A 45 17.68 -6.46 18.36
C GLY A 45 17.73 -7.87 18.96
N GLN A 46 17.04 -8.89 18.40
CA GLN A 46 17.37 -10.33 18.42
C GLN A 46 16.59 -11.14 17.36
N THR A 47 17.26 -12.13 16.75
CA THR A 47 16.89 -12.91 15.53
C THR A 47 16.29 -14.30 15.83
N ARG A 48 15.36 -14.80 14.99
CA ARG A 48 15.08 -16.26 14.86
C ARG A 48 14.56 -16.64 13.46
N ALA A 49 14.88 -17.88 13.06
CA ALA A 49 14.86 -18.43 11.69
C ALA A 49 13.47 -18.69 11.04
N ALA A 50 13.45 -18.57 9.71
CA ALA A 50 12.31 -18.79 8.81
C ALA A 50 12.27 -20.22 8.19
N PRO A 51 11.12 -20.71 7.70
CA PRO A 51 10.95 -22.04 7.10
C PRO A 51 11.29 -22.10 5.58
N GLU A 52 11.47 -23.32 5.07
CA GLU A 52 12.06 -23.68 3.76
C GLU A 52 11.34 -23.14 2.50
N ALA A 53 12.16 -22.77 1.50
CA ALA A 53 11.75 -22.31 0.18
C ALA A 53 11.45 -23.48 -0.79
N GLY A 54 10.32 -23.42 -1.49
CA GLY A 54 9.99 -24.32 -2.61
C GLY A 54 10.73 -23.97 -3.90
N ALA A 55 10.98 -24.96 -4.76
CA ALA A 55 11.78 -24.83 -5.99
C ALA A 55 11.12 -23.95 -7.08
N ALA A 56 11.93 -23.14 -7.76
CA ALA A 56 11.52 -22.26 -8.86
C ALA A 56 11.15 -23.04 -10.15
N PRO A 57 10.21 -22.55 -10.98
CA PRO A 57 9.81 -23.19 -12.22
C PRO A 57 10.88 -23.09 -13.33
N ALA A 58 10.86 -24.02 -14.28
CA ALA A 58 11.84 -24.11 -15.37
C ALA A 58 11.57 -23.10 -16.50
N SER A 59 12.64 -22.44 -16.97
CA SER A 59 12.61 -21.47 -18.07
C SER A 59 12.45 -22.16 -19.44
N THR A 60 11.60 -21.61 -20.32
CA THR A 60 11.48 -22.03 -21.73
C THR A 60 12.24 -21.07 -22.63
N LEU A 61 13.01 -21.59 -23.59
CA LEU A 61 13.76 -20.79 -24.55
C LEU A 61 12.81 -20.16 -25.60
N VAL A 62 12.98 -18.87 -25.84
CA VAL A 62 12.27 -18.12 -26.90
C VAL A 62 13.19 -17.99 -28.12
N THR A 63 12.74 -18.44 -29.29
CA THR A 63 13.48 -18.26 -30.54
C THR A 63 13.31 -16.83 -31.07
N LEU A 64 14.41 -16.08 -31.18
CA LEU A 64 14.41 -14.71 -31.69
C LEU A 64 14.28 -14.69 -33.24
N GLY A 65 13.51 -13.74 -33.77
CA GLY A 65 13.38 -13.53 -35.22
C GLY A 65 14.66 -12.99 -35.88
N ARG A 66 14.80 -13.19 -37.19
CA ARG A 66 15.91 -12.67 -38.00
C ARG A 66 16.03 -11.14 -37.81
N GLY A 67 17.18 -10.68 -37.33
CA GLY A 67 17.43 -9.27 -37.03
C GLY A 67 17.60 -8.95 -35.54
N ALA A 68 17.47 -9.94 -34.65
CA ALA A 68 17.96 -9.81 -33.28
C ALA A 68 19.48 -9.66 -33.29
N THR A 69 19.97 -8.47 -32.94
CA THR A 69 21.35 -8.30 -32.50
C THR A 69 21.51 -9.01 -31.16
N ASP A 70 22.68 -9.59 -30.89
CA ASP A 70 23.01 -10.04 -29.54
C ASP A 70 22.81 -8.87 -28.59
N ALA A 71 21.74 -8.92 -27.80
CA ALA A 71 21.53 -7.96 -26.74
C ALA A 71 22.68 -8.19 -25.76
N THR A 72 23.59 -7.23 -25.64
CA THR A 72 24.59 -7.25 -24.57
C THR A 72 23.86 -7.38 -23.25
N PHE A 73 24.35 -8.26 -22.36
CA PHE A 73 23.77 -8.39 -21.03
C PHE A 73 23.63 -6.99 -20.41
N PRO A 74 22.45 -6.64 -19.86
CA PRO A 74 22.29 -5.35 -19.21
C PRO A 74 23.30 -5.25 -18.07
N THR A 75 24.16 -4.25 -18.10
CA THR A 75 25.06 -3.94 -16.99
C THR A 75 24.28 -3.19 -15.93
N ILE A 76 24.49 -3.54 -14.66
CA ILE A 76 23.97 -2.74 -13.55
C ILE A 76 24.72 -1.41 -13.55
N ASP A 77 23.99 -0.33 -13.80
CA ASP A 77 24.53 1.03 -13.83
C ASP A 77 24.50 1.67 -12.43
N VAL A 78 23.28 1.81 -11.87
CA VAL A 78 23.04 2.39 -10.54
C VAL A 78 22.42 1.35 -9.63
N ARG A 79 22.81 1.37 -8.35
CA ARG A 79 22.29 0.49 -7.30
C ARG A 79 21.60 1.26 -6.19
N PHE A 80 20.60 0.63 -5.59
CA PHE A 80 19.83 1.15 -4.47
C PHE A 80 19.75 0.09 -3.37
N ASP A 81 20.92 -0.40 -2.97
CA ASP A 81 21.07 -1.54 -2.07
C ASP A 81 20.75 -1.13 -0.63
N THR A 82 19.55 -1.45 -0.13
CA THR A 82 19.19 -1.23 1.28
C THR A 82 19.58 -2.42 2.14
N VAL A 83 19.67 -2.21 3.46
CA VAL A 83 20.01 -3.26 4.42
C VAL A 83 18.84 -4.23 4.51
N THR A 84 19.10 -5.50 4.20
CA THR A 84 18.15 -6.57 4.50
C THR A 84 18.15 -6.81 6.01
N ASP A 85 16.97 -7.02 6.57
CA ASP A 85 16.78 -7.39 7.97
C ASP A 85 16.90 -8.92 8.20
N GLY A 86 17.29 -9.66 7.16
CA GLY A 86 17.45 -11.12 7.21
C GLY A 86 16.15 -11.91 7.00
N TRP A 87 15.00 -11.26 6.88
CA TRP A 87 13.75 -11.96 6.57
C TRP A 87 13.76 -12.54 5.16
N THR A 88 13.25 -13.77 5.03
CA THR A 88 13.25 -14.56 3.78
C THR A 88 11.84 -15.09 3.49
N PRO A 89 11.35 -15.00 2.23
CA PRO A 89 12.00 -14.31 1.12
C PRO A 89 12.05 -12.78 1.36
N PRO A 90 13.05 -12.07 0.82
CA PRO A 90 13.02 -10.61 0.84
C PRO A 90 11.84 -10.11 0.02
N ASP A 91 11.14 -9.09 0.53
CA ASP A 91 10.04 -8.40 -0.14
C ASP A 91 10.43 -6.95 -0.52
N PRO A 92 11.16 -6.76 -1.64
CA PRO A 92 11.60 -5.46 -2.08
C PRO A 92 10.53 -4.70 -2.88
N VAL A 93 10.35 -3.43 -2.54
CA VAL A 93 9.53 -2.48 -3.28
C VAL A 93 10.23 -1.13 -3.37
N MET A 94 9.94 -0.36 -4.42
CA MET A 94 10.52 0.97 -4.58
C MET A 94 9.58 1.94 -5.31
N ALA A 95 9.74 3.23 -5.02
CA ALA A 95 9.11 4.32 -5.74
C ALA A 95 10.19 5.32 -6.20
N ALA A 96 10.25 5.59 -7.50
CA ALA A 96 11.19 6.54 -8.09
C ALA A 96 10.47 7.84 -8.44
N GLY A 97 10.86 8.93 -7.79
CA GLY A 97 10.47 10.29 -8.15
C GLY A 97 11.59 11.02 -8.91
N PRO A 98 11.44 12.32 -9.17
CA PRO A 98 12.37 13.08 -10.00
C PRO A 98 13.80 13.17 -9.45
N ASN A 99 13.93 13.27 -8.13
CA ASN A 99 15.22 13.51 -7.45
C ASN A 99 15.55 12.45 -6.39
N HIS A 100 14.59 11.59 -6.04
CA HIS A 100 14.74 10.61 -4.97
C HIS A 100 14.15 9.27 -5.36
N VAL A 101 14.75 8.21 -4.84
CA VAL A 101 14.26 6.84 -4.91
C VAL A 101 14.03 6.34 -3.50
N VAL A 102 12.77 6.03 -3.18
CA VAL A 102 12.39 5.45 -1.88
C VAL A 102 12.34 3.94 -2.05
N VAL A 103 13.12 3.22 -1.25
CA VAL A 103 13.23 1.77 -1.29
C VAL A 103 12.79 1.21 0.04
N LEU A 104 11.93 0.19 0.01
CA LEU A 104 11.57 -0.59 1.17
C LEU A 104 11.91 -2.06 0.90
N ILE A 105 12.43 -2.75 1.92
CA ILE A 105 12.61 -4.20 1.89
C ILE A 105 12.17 -4.72 3.24
N ASN A 106 11.18 -5.62 3.26
CA ASN A 106 10.61 -6.16 4.50
C ASN A 106 10.26 -5.03 5.48
N ALA A 107 10.93 -4.97 6.63
CA ALA A 107 10.73 -3.99 7.70
C ALA A 107 11.73 -2.82 7.65
N ARG A 108 12.27 -2.48 6.46
CA ARG A 108 13.24 -1.38 6.28
C ARG A 108 12.83 -0.40 5.20
N ILE A 109 13.14 0.88 5.42
CA ILE A 109 13.00 1.95 4.43
C ILE A 109 14.30 2.75 4.31
N ALA A 110 14.69 3.08 3.08
CA ALA A 110 15.83 3.92 2.76
C ALA A 110 15.48 4.88 1.60
N ILE A 111 16.14 6.03 1.58
CA ILE A 111 15.95 7.06 0.55
C ILE A 111 17.30 7.32 -0.10
N TYR A 112 17.33 7.20 -1.41
CA TYR A 112 18.49 7.48 -2.24
C TYR A 112 18.23 8.70 -3.12
N ASP A 113 19.29 9.37 -3.57
CA ASP A 113 19.20 10.22 -4.76
C ASP A 113 19.09 9.35 -6.03
N THR A 114 18.87 9.95 -7.20
CA THR A 114 18.76 9.19 -8.47
C THR A 114 20.10 8.62 -8.97
N ALA A 115 21.22 8.98 -8.35
CA ALA A 115 22.55 8.46 -8.66
C ALA A 115 22.93 7.24 -7.80
N GLY A 116 22.04 6.81 -6.89
CA GLY A 116 22.27 5.66 -6.00
C GLY A 116 22.98 6.01 -4.70
N THR A 117 23.18 7.29 -4.39
CA THR A 117 23.71 7.71 -3.10
C THR A 117 22.62 7.60 -2.05
N LEU A 118 22.87 6.87 -0.97
CA LEU A 118 21.99 6.85 0.19
C LEU A 118 21.98 8.25 0.83
N VAL A 119 20.83 8.92 0.82
CA VAL A 119 20.67 10.27 1.39
C VAL A 119 19.97 10.26 2.74
N GLN A 120 19.19 9.21 3.05
CA GLN A 120 18.56 9.04 4.36
C GLN A 120 18.20 7.58 4.65
N GLY A 121 18.29 7.18 5.92
CA GLY A 121 18.08 5.80 6.36
C GLY A 121 19.34 4.93 6.25
N PRO A 122 19.21 3.59 6.24
CA PRO A 122 17.96 2.86 6.41
C PRO A 122 17.39 2.98 7.82
N PHE A 123 16.06 3.05 7.94
CA PHE A 123 15.31 3.00 9.20
C PHE A 123 14.44 1.75 9.26
N SER A 124 13.99 1.35 10.46
CA SER A 124 12.88 0.38 10.56
C SER A 124 11.56 1.04 10.16
N LEU A 125 10.61 0.26 9.63
CA LEU A 125 9.25 0.78 9.40
C LEU A 125 8.56 1.11 10.71
N GLU A 126 8.85 0.38 11.79
CA GLU A 126 8.44 0.76 13.15
C GLU A 126 8.83 2.19 13.50
N GLN A 127 10.11 2.56 13.29
CA GLN A 127 10.60 3.91 13.54
C GLN A 127 9.96 4.93 12.58
N PHE A 128 9.85 4.58 11.30
CA PHE A 128 9.37 5.50 10.27
C PHE A 128 7.87 5.83 10.43
N PHE A 129 7.04 4.82 10.70
CA PHE A 129 5.59 4.99 10.85
C PHE A 129 5.14 5.20 12.30
N GLY A 130 6.00 4.93 13.29
CA GLY A 130 5.63 4.93 14.71
C GLY A 130 4.78 3.71 15.09
N ILE A 131 5.10 2.55 14.53
CA ILE A 131 4.37 1.30 14.82
C ILE A 131 4.72 0.84 16.25
N PRO A 132 3.74 0.55 17.11
CA PRO A 132 4.01 0.01 18.44
C PRO A 132 4.73 -1.34 18.37
N PRO A 133 5.67 -1.63 19.28
CA PRO A 133 6.52 -2.83 19.21
C PRO A 133 5.78 -4.16 19.40
N GLU A 134 4.50 -4.12 19.80
CA GLU A 134 3.66 -5.32 19.90
C GLU A 134 3.05 -5.76 18.55
N PHE A 135 3.19 -4.93 17.52
CA PHE A 135 2.77 -5.27 16.16
C PHE A 135 3.93 -5.85 15.37
N PHE A 136 3.59 -6.67 14.39
CA PHE A 136 4.54 -7.18 13.40
C PHE A 136 4.25 -6.52 12.05
N ASP A 137 5.23 -5.80 11.48
CA ASP A 137 5.13 -5.14 10.18
C ASP A 137 5.64 -6.01 9.01
N PHE A 138 4.92 -5.97 7.89
CA PHE A 138 5.17 -6.79 6.71
C PHE A 138 4.54 -6.19 5.45
N ASP A 139 4.82 -6.79 4.29
CA ASP A 139 4.28 -6.41 2.98
C ASP A 139 4.40 -4.89 2.68
N PRO A 140 5.62 -4.33 2.64
CA PRO A 140 5.80 -2.93 2.31
C PRO A 140 5.30 -2.62 0.88
N LEU A 141 4.80 -1.41 0.72
CA LEU A 141 4.32 -0.86 -0.55
C LEU A 141 4.93 0.52 -0.78
N ALA A 142 5.26 0.83 -2.04
CA ALA A 142 5.74 2.15 -2.44
C ALA A 142 5.16 2.53 -3.79
N ILE A 143 4.73 3.78 -3.95
CA ILE A 143 4.31 4.34 -5.23
C ILE A 143 4.63 5.82 -5.34
N TRP A 144 5.06 6.26 -6.52
CA TRP A 144 5.20 7.68 -6.87
C TRP A 144 3.92 8.16 -7.56
N ASP A 145 3.33 9.23 -7.04
CA ASP A 145 2.23 9.94 -7.68
C ASP A 145 2.74 11.07 -8.56
N PRO A 146 2.74 10.91 -9.90
CA PRO A 146 3.19 11.95 -10.81
C PRO A 146 2.21 13.14 -10.90
N HIS A 147 0.94 12.95 -10.54
CA HIS A 147 -0.07 14.01 -10.66
C HIS A 147 0.11 15.07 -9.56
N SER A 148 0.44 14.62 -8.35
CA SER A 148 0.65 15.50 -7.18
C SER A 148 2.13 15.71 -6.87
N ARG A 149 3.02 14.96 -7.56
CA ARG A 149 4.47 14.94 -7.33
C ARG A 149 4.80 14.60 -5.88
N ARG A 150 4.31 13.46 -5.41
CA ARG A 150 4.45 12.98 -4.03
C ARG A 150 4.71 11.48 -3.99
N PHE A 151 5.37 11.03 -2.94
CA PHE A 151 5.51 9.61 -2.63
C PHE A 151 4.40 9.16 -1.69
N ILE A 152 3.96 7.92 -1.87
CA ILE A 152 3.10 7.22 -0.93
C ILE A 152 3.80 5.90 -0.62
N VAL A 153 3.99 5.61 0.67
CA VAL A 153 4.49 4.31 1.14
C VAL A 153 3.50 3.74 2.15
N ALA A 154 3.44 2.42 2.25
CA ALA A 154 2.57 1.75 3.20
C ALA A 154 3.17 0.42 3.65
N THR A 155 2.63 -0.17 4.71
CA THR A 155 2.98 -1.51 5.20
C THR A 155 1.80 -2.07 5.97
N LEU A 156 1.58 -3.38 5.86
CA LEU A 156 0.66 -4.07 6.75
C LEU A 156 1.32 -4.28 8.11
N SER A 157 0.48 -4.39 9.13
CA SER A 157 0.94 -4.61 10.48
C SER A 157 -0.13 -5.35 11.28
N ASP A 158 0.22 -6.42 11.98
CA ASP A 158 -0.74 -7.23 12.73
C ASP A 158 -0.29 -7.45 14.18
N ARG A 159 -1.25 -7.32 15.08
CA ARG A 159 -1.12 -7.73 16.48
C ARG A 159 -2.08 -8.89 16.75
N SER A 160 -1.60 -10.09 16.45
CA SER A 160 -2.35 -11.35 16.59
C SER A 160 -2.97 -11.54 17.99
N ALA A 161 -2.27 -11.13 19.05
CA ALA A 161 -2.73 -11.29 20.43
C ALA A 161 -4.02 -10.52 20.77
N SER A 162 -4.32 -9.43 20.05
CA SER A 162 -5.51 -8.60 20.26
C SER A 162 -6.47 -8.61 19.08
N ASN A 163 -6.22 -9.45 18.07
CA ASN A 163 -6.94 -9.43 16.80
C ASN A 163 -7.06 -8.01 16.22
N ASP A 164 -5.92 -7.33 16.05
CA ASP A 164 -5.85 -5.96 15.54
C ASP A 164 -4.97 -5.94 14.28
N SER A 165 -5.58 -5.72 13.11
CA SER A 165 -4.89 -5.70 11.82
C SER A 165 -4.93 -4.30 11.22
N ARG A 166 -3.78 -3.77 10.83
CA ARG A 166 -3.62 -2.39 10.39
C ARG A 166 -2.88 -2.29 9.06
N LEU A 167 -3.22 -1.26 8.30
CA LEU A 167 -2.43 -0.79 7.17
C LEU A 167 -1.88 0.60 7.52
N TYR A 168 -0.57 0.69 7.77
CA TYR A 168 0.11 1.97 7.96
C TYR A 168 0.39 2.59 6.60
N VAL A 169 0.18 3.90 6.46
CA VAL A 169 0.39 4.65 5.23
C VAL A 169 1.03 6.00 5.52
N ALA A 170 1.97 6.40 4.68
CA ALA A 170 2.65 7.68 4.77
C ALA A 170 2.64 8.37 3.41
N PHE A 171 2.33 9.67 3.44
CA PHE A 171 2.31 10.54 2.27
C PHE A 171 3.40 11.59 2.44
N SER A 172 4.31 11.72 1.46
CA SER A 172 5.34 12.76 1.55
C SER A 172 4.67 14.13 1.47
N GLN A 173 5.15 15.12 2.25
CA GLN A 173 4.57 16.47 2.20
C GLN A 173 5.00 17.23 0.94
N THR A 174 6.14 16.87 0.36
CA THR A 174 6.71 17.45 -0.86
C THR A 174 7.25 16.37 -1.80
N GLU A 175 7.79 16.77 -2.95
CA GLU A 175 8.55 15.88 -3.84
C GLU A 175 9.95 15.51 -3.31
N ASN A 176 10.40 16.16 -2.24
CA ASN A 176 11.60 15.78 -1.54
C ASN A 176 11.25 14.70 -0.51
N ALA A 177 11.65 13.45 -0.80
CA ALA A 177 11.38 12.31 0.07
C ALA A 177 12.10 12.42 1.42
N THR A 178 13.19 13.20 1.51
CA THR A 178 13.92 13.42 2.77
C THR A 178 13.24 14.40 3.72
N GLY A 179 12.17 15.05 3.26
CA GLY A 179 11.36 15.96 4.07
C GLY A 179 10.39 15.24 5.00
N ALA A 180 9.44 15.98 5.55
CA ALA A 180 8.41 15.44 6.42
C ALA A 180 7.35 14.64 5.65
N TRP A 181 6.71 13.71 6.37
CA TRP A 181 5.65 12.83 5.90
C TRP A 181 4.43 12.95 6.81
N ASN A 182 3.24 12.82 6.22
CA ASN A 182 2.01 12.63 6.99
C ASN A 182 1.77 11.13 7.12
N THR A 183 1.80 10.61 8.34
CA THR A 183 1.62 9.19 8.64
C THR A 183 0.24 8.93 9.23
N TYR A 184 -0.34 7.79 8.86
CA TYR A 184 -1.65 7.33 9.31
C TYR A 184 -1.59 5.82 9.50
N PHE A 185 -2.53 5.28 10.28
CA PHE A 185 -2.90 3.87 10.17
C PHE A 185 -4.38 3.76 9.81
N ILE A 186 -4.69 2.70 9.09
CA ILE A 186 -6.03 2.28 8.70
C ILE A 186 -6.31 0.99 9.47
N ASP A 187 -7.45 0.95 10.17
CA ASP A 187 -8.01 -0.28 10.70
C ASP A 187 -8.41 -1.20 9.52
N ALA A 188 -7.61 -2.25 9.28
CA ALA A 188 -7.73 -3.09 8.09
C ALA A 188 -8.78 -4.20 8.29
N ASP A 189 -9.05 -4.60 9.53
CA ASP A 189 -10.11 -5.54 9.89
C ASP A 189 -11.40 -4.86 10.38
N ARG A 190 -11.51 -3.54 10.17
CA ARG A 190 -12.76 -2.78 10.36
C ARG A 190 -13.95 -3.48 9.70
N ASP A 191 -15.03 -3.60 10.46
CA ASP A 191 -16.28 -4.28 10.07
C ASP A 191 -16.12 -5.77 9.73
N GLN A 192 -14.96 -6.37 10.06
CA GLN A 192 -14.64 -7.76 9.81
C GLN A 192 -13.90 -8.36 11.03
N PRO A 193 -14.62 -8.73 12.10
CA PRO A 193 -13.96 -9.19 13.33
C PRO A 193 -13.22 -10.53 13.13
N ASN A 194 -12.10 -10.69 13.82
CA ASN A 194 -11.29 -11.92 13.84
C ASN A 194 -10.75 -12.34 12.46
N ILE A 195 -10.41 -11.36 11.62
CA ILE A 195 -9.63 -11.56 10.42
C ILE A 195 -8.40 -10.65 10.42
N TRP A 196 -7.49 -10.84 9.50
CA TRP A 196 -6.31 -10.00 9.32
C TRP A 196 -6.01 -9.82 7.83
N ALA A 197 -5.38 -8.69 7.51
CA ALA A 197 -4.97 -8.33 6.17
C ALA A 197 -3.58 -8.91 5.86
N ASP A 198 -3.43 -9.44 4.66
CA ASP A 198 -2.17 -9.91 4.09
C ASP A 198 -2.14 -9.69 2.58
N TYR A 199 -0.98 -9.81 1.95
CA TYR A 199 -0.79 -9.74 0.51
C TYR A 199 -1.25 -8.43 -0.14
N ALA A 200 -0.93 -7.31 0.51
CA ALA A 200 -1.45 -6.02 0.09
C ALA A 200 -0.96 -5.55 -1.29
N SER A 201 -1.67 -4.58 -1.85
CA SER A 201 -1.28 -3.88 -3.07
C SER A 201 -1.75 -2.44 -3.05
N VAL A 202 -1.04 -1.60 -3.80
CA VAL A 202 -1.38 -0.19 -4.00
C VAL A 202 -1.56 0.13 -5.49
N GLY A 203 -2.44 1.07 -5.78
CA GLY A 203 -2.51 1.79 -7.04
C GLY A 203 -3.12 3.17 -6.84
N ILE A 204 -3.06 4.01 -7.87
CA ILE A 204 -3.48 5.41 -7.78
C ILE A 204 -4.12 5.89 -9.07
N ASP A 205 -5.00 6.88 -8.93
CA ASP A 205 -5.45 7.73 -10.02
C ASP A 205 -5.22 9.22 -9.71
N ARG A 206 -5.90 10.11 -10.44
CA ARG A 206 -5.79 11.56 -10.24
C ARG A 206 -6.24 12.04 -8.86
N ASN A 207 -7.18 11.35 -8.22
CA ASN A 207 -7.90 11.81 -7.02
C ASN A 207 -7.69 10.87 -5.84
N ALA A 208 -7.53 9.58 -6.08
CA ALA A 208 -7.55 8.58 -5.03
C ALA A 208 -6.32 7.66 -5.06
N VAL A 209 -5.97 7.18 -3.87
CA VAL A 209 -5.13 6.00 -3.67
C VAL A 209 -6.01 4.82 -3.28
N TYR A 210 -5.68 3.67 -3.85
CA TYR A 210 -6.39 2.42 -3.69
C TYR A 210 -5.44 1.42 -3.07
N PHE A 211 -5.86 0.85 -1.94
CA PHE A 211 -5.19 -0.29 -1.34
C PHE A 211 -6.09 -1.51 -1.43
N THR A 212 -5.50 -2.68 -1.54
CA THR A 212 -6.23 -3.95 -1.46
C THR A 212 -5.48 -4.88 -0.55
N ALA A 213 -6.19 -5.70 0.22
CA ALA A 213 -5.60 -6.79 0.96
C ALA A 213 -6.46 -8.05 0.84
N ASN A 214 -5.79 -9.20 0.89
CA ASN A 214 -6.45 -10.47 1.11
C ASN A 214 -6.78 -10.58 2.60
N MET A 215 -8.01 -10.92 2.91
CA MET A 215 -8.48 -11.04 4.27
C MET A 215 -8.49 -12.51 4.67
N PHE A 216 -7.81 -12.83 5.76
CA PHE A 216 -7.68 -14.18 6.29
C PHE A 216 -8.28 -14.28 7.68
N SER A 217 -8.91 -15.40 8.00
CA SER A 217 -9.21 -15.71 9.41
C SER A 217 -7.94 -15.84 10.24
N ARG A 218 -8.06 -15.73 11.57
CA ARG A 218 -6.93 -15.96 12.49
C ARG A 218 -6.36 -17.39 12.45
N SER A 219 -7.04 -18.33 11.79
CA SER A 219 -6.53 -19.67 11.45
C SER A 219 -6.02 -19.78 10.01
N SER A 220 -5.68 -18.65 9.38
CA SER A 220 -5.08 -18.51 8.03
C SER A 220 -5.93 -19.03 6.86
N ALA A 221 -7.23 -19.25 7.06
CA ALA A 221 -8.14 -19.52 5.94
C ALA A 221 -8.54 -18.22 5.25
N PHE A 222 -8.36 -18.15 3.92
CA PHE A 222 -8.80 -17.03 3.08
C PHE A 222 -10.31 -16.79 3.24
N ARG A 223 -10.72 -15.51 3.29
CA ARG A 223 -12.11 -15.10 3.48
C ARG A 223 -12.62 -14.28 2.31
N ASN A 224 -11.93 -13.20 1.97
CA ASN A 224 -12.30 -12.30 0.90
C ASN A 224 -11.13 -11.38 0.50
N VAL A 225 -11.37 -10.47 -0.43
CA VAL A 225 -10.51 -9.31 -0.68
C VAL A 225 -11.25 -8.05 -0.27
N THR A 226 -10.56 -7.18 0.46
CA THR A 226 -11.04 -5.83 0.81
C THR A 226 -10.32 -4.78 -0.01
N LEU A 227 -11.07 -3.82 -0.56
CA LEU A 227 -10.56 -2.65 -1.28
C LEU A 227 -10.77 -1.41 -0.41
N PHE A 228 -9.68 -0.72 -0.09
CA PHE A 228 -9.68 0.50 0.68
C PHE A 228 -9.42 1.70 -0.25
N ILE A 229 -10.30 2.71 -0.21
CA ILE A 229 -10.28 3.83 -1.16
C ILE A 229 -10.13 5.14 -0.39
N TYR A 230 -9.06 5.89 -0.71
CA TYR A 230 -8.73 7.14 -0.04
C TYR A 230 -8.56 8.30 -1.00
N ASP A 231 -9.15 9.45 -0.65
CA ASP A 231 -8.77 10.73 -1.27
C ASP A 231 -7.33 11.03 -0.87
N LYS A 232 -6.45 11.11 -1.87
CA LYS A 232 -5.03 11.31 -1.61
C LYS A 232 -4.72 12.76 -1.21
N GLU A 233 -5.57 13.72 -1.56
CA GLU A 233 -5.38 15.12 -1.17
C GLU A 233 -5.51 15.29 0.35
N ASP A 234 -6.41 14.54 0.99
CA ASP A 234 -6.50 14.55 2.46
C ASP A 234 -5.24 13.95 3.08
N GLY A 235 -4.74 12.84 2.52
CA GLY A 235 -3.45 12.25 2.91
C GLY A 235 -2.27 13.22 2.79
N TYR A 236 -2.15 13.92 1.65
CA TYR A 236 -1.11 14.93 1.41
C TYR A 236 -1.26 16.18 2.28
N ALA A 237 -2.48 16.54 2.66
CA ALA A 237 -2.77 17.73 3.46
C ALA A 237 -2.67 17.50 4.98
N GLY A 238 -2.38 16.28 5.44
CA GLY A 238 -2.32 15.98 6.87
C GLY A 238 -3.71 15.89 7.51
N ARG A 239 -4.76 15.67 6.71
CA ARG A 239 -6.15 15.66 7.17
C ARG A 239 -6.57 14.24 7.55
N PRO A 240 -7.60 14.08 8.39
CA PRO A 240 -8.21 12.79 8.62
C PRO A 240 -8.55 12.10 7.30
N LEU A 241 -8.20 10.82 7.22
CA LEU A 241 -8.58 9.97 6.12
C LEU A 241 -10.05 9.52 6.35
N ASP A 242 -10.99 10.08 5.57
CA ASP A 242 -12.41 9.70 5.56
C ASP A 242 -12.78 8.83 4.34
N ASN A 243 -13.26 7.59 4.55
CA ASN A 243 -13.14 6.55 3.50
C ASN A 243 -14.19 5.45 3.46
N VAL A 244 -14.20 4.79 2.30
CA VAL A 244 -15.00 3.59 1.99
C VAL A 244 -14.10 2.36 1.97
N HIS A 245 -14.49 1.33 2.71
CA HIS A 245 -13.97 -0.03 2.56
C HIS A 245 -15.01 -0.84 1.80
N LEU A 246 -14.61 -1.39 0.65
CA LEU A 246 -15.44 -2.32 -0.10
C LEU A 246 -15.00 -3.74 0.27
N ILE A 247 -15.80 -4.39 1.10
CA ILE A 247 -15.56 -5.74 1.62
C ILE A 247 -16.12 -6.76 0.62
N ASP A 248 -15.36 -7.83 0.38
CA ASP A 248 -15.71 -8.92 -0.54
C ASP A 248 -16.08 -8.42 -1.94
N VAL A 249 -15.15 -7.70 -2.57
CA VAL A 249 -15.31 -7.23 -3.96
C VAL A 249 -15.44 -8.42 -4.89
N ARG A 250 -16.62 -8.65 -5.47
CA ARG A 250 -16.88 -9.78 -6.37
C ARG A 250 -16.76 -9.42 -7.84
N THR A 251 -16.38 -10.39 -8.65
CA THR A 251 -16.48 -10.32 -10.12
C THR A 251 -17.95 -10.26 -10.58
N GLN A 252 -18.19 -9.88 -11.83
CA GLN A 252 -19.54 -9.84 -12.41
C GLN A 252 -20.25 -11.22 -12.34
N GLY A 253 -19.51 -12.32 -12.40
CA GLY A 253 -20.04 -13.68 -12.24
C GLY A 253 -20.27 -14.11 -10.80
N GLY A 254 -20.07 -13.22 -9.82
CA GLY A 254 -20.22 -13.51 -8.39
C GLY A 254 -19.04 -14.24 -7.75
N GLY A 255 -17.98 -14.56 -8.50
CA GLY A 255 -16.76 -15.16 -7.95
C GLY A 255 -15.98 -14.15 -7.12
N SER A 256 -15.50 -14.57 -5.94
CA SER A 256 -14.58 -13.78 -5.12
C SER A 256 -13.16 -13.92 -5.67
N PRO A 257 -12.49 -12.83 -6.04
CA PRO A 257 -11.10 -12.89 -6.47
C PRO A 257 -10.25 -13.27 -5.27
N PHE A 258 -9.25 -14.13 -5.49
CA PHE A 258 -8.24 -14.37 -4.45
C PHE A 258 -7.34 -13.16 -4.25
N ARG A 259 -7.10 -12.37 -5.30
CA ARG A 259 -6.27 -11.17 -5.23
C ARG A 259 -6.80 -10.10 -6.17
N LEU A 260 -6.78 -8.86 -5.70
CA LEU A 260 -7.03 -7.67 -6.52
C LEU A 260 -5.76 -6.83 -6.51
N ARG A 261 -5.37 -6.31 -7.68
CA ARG A 261 -4.23 -5.40 -7.84
C ARG A 261 -4.74 -4.11 -8.48
N PRO A 262 -4.83 -2.99 -7.75
CA PRO A 262 -5.19 -1.72 -8.33
C PRO A 262 -4.16 -1.29 -9.37
N ALA A 263 -4.63 -0.78 -10.50
CA ALA A 263 -3.75 -0.28 -11.54
C ALA A 263 -3.25 1.13 -11.20
N TRP A 264 -2.07 1.47 -11.74
CA TRP A 264 -1.63 2.84 -11.85
C TRP A 264 -2.22 3.50 -13.11
N ILE A 265 -2.88 4.65 -12.96
CA ILE A 265 -3.51 5.36 -14.08
C ILE A 265 -2.76 6.66 -14.35
N GLY A 266 -1.79 6.59 -15.27
CA GLY A 266 -0.97 7.75 -15.68
C GLY A 266 -1.69 8.78 -16.54
N ARG A 267 -2.71 8.38 -17.31
CA ARG A 267 -3.55 9.28 -18.13
C ARG A 267 -5.01 8.82 -18.10
N GLY A 268 -5.88 9.63 -17.49
CA GLY A 268 -7.32 9.36 -17.40
C GLY A 268 -8.06 10.53 -16.73
N ARG A 269 -9.38 10.63 -16.97
CA ARG A 269 -10.27 11.43 -16.12
C ARG A 269 -10.36 10.70 -14.77
N GLY A 270 -10.21 11.42 -13.65
CA GLY A 270 -10.35 10.82 -12.31
C GLY A 270 -11.71 10.15 -12.13
N GLY A 271 -11.78 9.12 -11.28
CA GLY A 271 -13.04 8.43 -10.94
C GLY A 271 -13.38 7.20 -11.79
N ARG A 272 -12.43 6.65 -12.55
CA ARG A 272 -12.56 5.32 -13.17
C ARG A 272 -11.38 4.44 -12.75
N PRO A 273 -11.51 3.69 -11.65
CA PRO A 273 -10.46 2.79 -11.22
C PRO A 273 -10.40 1.54 -12.11
N PHE A 274 -9.20 1.05 -12.38
CA PHE A 274 -8.96 -0.22 -13.06
C PHE A 274 -8.25 -1.16 -12.09
N PHE A 275 -8.62 -2.44 -12.11
CA PHE A 275 -8.03 -3.46 -11.25
C PHE A 275 -7.73 -4.71 -12.07
N LEU A 276 -6.61 -5.36 -11.78
CA LEU A 276 -6.35 -6.73 -12.22
C LEU A 276 -6.87 -7.68 -11.13
N ALA A 277 -7.75 -8.60 -11.48
CA ALA A 277 -8.30 -9.60 -10.56
C ALA A 277 -7.73 -10.98 -10.88
N HIS A 278 -7.21 -11.67 -9.86
CA HIS A 278 -6.85 -13.08 -9.95
C HIS A 278 -7.94 -13.93 -9.29
N VAL A 279 -8.54 -14.82 -10.06
CA VAL A 279 -9.60 -15.74 -9.62
C VAL A 279 -9.05 -17.15 -9.73
N PHE A 280 -9.08 -17.93 -8.65
CA PHE A 280 -8.81 -19.36 -8.78
C PHE A 280 -9.99 -20.01 -9.52
N GLY A 281 -9.69 -20.83 -10.52
CA GLY A 281 -10.71 -21.65 -11.17
C GLY A 281 -11.40 -22.53 -10.14
N SER A 282 -12.73 -22.54 -10.17
CA SER A 282 -13.59 -23.42 -9.37
C SER A 282 -13.30 -24.89 -9.62
#